data_AF-A0A920PBZ1-F1
#
_entry.id   AF-A0A920PBZ1-F1
#
_cell.length_a   1.000
_cell.length_b   1.000
_cell.length_c   1.000
_cell.angle_alpha   90.00
_cell.angle_beta   90.00
_cell.angle_gamma   90.00
#
_symmetry.space_group_name_H-M   'P 1'
#
loop_
_entity.id
_entity.type
_entity.pdbx_description
1 polymer ?
#
loop_
_entity_poly.entity_id
_entity_poly.type
_entity_poly.pdbx_seq_one_letter_code
_entity_poly.pdbx_strand_id
1 'polypeptide(L)'
;MLWDSLKDNDRVAILSDILGSEDHLGDMDFKVAGTANGITALQMDIKITGLDRDLMKTALQQAKEGRLHILGEMDKAFHSHVMK
;
A
#
# COMPACT_ATOMS: atom_id res chain seq x y z
N MET A 1 -3.36 0.63 -1.03
CA MET A 1 -2.64 1.88 -1.33
C MET A 1 -3.23 2.44 -2.61
N LEU A 2 -3.36 3.75 -2.71
CA LEU A 2 -3.81 4.43 -3.92
C LEU A 2 -2.71 5.29 -4.51
N TRP A 3 -2.71 5.40 -5.84
CA TRP A 3 -2.07 6.51 -6.55
C TRP A 3 -3.15 7.53 -6.90
N ASP A 4 -2.98 8.77 -6.48
CA ASP A 4 -3.74 9.92 -6.98
C ASP A 4 -2.83 10.86 -7.79
N SER A 5 -3.15 11.08 -9.07
CA SER A 5 -2.63 12.22 -9.82
C SER A 5 -3.56 13.40 -9.58
N LEU A 6 -3.13 14.35 -8.75
CA LEU A 6 -3.88 15.58 -8.56
C LEU A 6 -3.94 16.31 -9.91
N LYS A 7 -5.12 16.30 -10.55
CA LYS A 7 -5.36 16.75 -11.94
C LYS A 7 -5.06 18.23 -12.23
N ASP A 8 -4.46 18.97 -11.31
CA ASP A 8 -4.18 20.39 -11.45
C ASP A 8 -2.68 20.75 -11.46
N ASN A 9 -1.73 19.81 -11.26
CA ASN A 9 -0.32 20.22 -11.13
C ASN A 9 0.79 19.16 -11.36
N ASP A 10 0.53 18.05 -12.07
CA ASP A 10 1.52 16.96 -12.29
C ASP A 10 2.11 16.35 -10.99
N ARG A 11 1.46 16.58 -9.84
CA ARG A 11 1.90 16.03 -8.55
C ARG A 11 1.26 14.68 -8.31
N VAL A 12 2.14 13.72 -8.01
CA VAL A 12 1.76 12.37 -7.64
C VAL A 12 1.84 12.20 -6.14
N ALA A 13 0.78 11.67 -5.53
CA ALA A 13 0.76 11.26 -4.13
C ALA A 13 0.49 9.74 -4.03
N ILE A 14 1.22 9.06 -3.14
CA ILE A 14 1.03 7.64 -2.82
C ILE A 14 0.39 7.57 -1.43
N LEU A 15 -0.85 7.07 -1.38
CA LEU A 15 -1.64 6.98 -0.15
C LEU A 15 -1.56 5.58 0.46
N SER A 16 -1.31 5.53 1.77
CA SER A 16 -1.34 4.31 2.59
C SER A 16 -2.65 4.19 3.36
N ASP A 17 -3.13 2.95 3.57
CA ASP A 17 -4.30 2.63 4.40
C ASP A 17 -5.56 3.46 4.08
N ILE A 18 -6.00 3.35 2.83
CA ILE A 18 -7.07 4.16 2.26
C ILE A 18 -8.45 3.77 2.83
N LEU A 19 -9.29 4.76 3.02
CA LEU A 19 -10.71 4.59 3.33
C LEU A 19 -11.50 4.32 2.05
N GLY A 20 -12.64 3.61 2.16
CA GLY A 20 -13.46 3.27 0.99
C GLY A 20 -13.97 4.48 0.19
N SER A 21 -14.06 5.67 0.81
CA SER A 21 -14.39 6.92 0.12
C SER A 21 -13.27 7.45 -0.78
N GLU A 22 -12.02 7.08 -0.52
CA GLU A 22 -10.84 7.52 -1.26
C GLU A 22 -10.59 6.66 -2.51
N ASP A 23 -11.00 5.37 -2.47
CA ASP A 23 -10.86 4.37 -3.57
C ASP A 23 -11.52 4.79 -4.90
N HIS A 24 -12.57 5.60 -4.81
CA HIS A 24 -13.28 6.10 -5.99
C HIS A 24 -12.55 7.21 -6.74
N LEU A 25 -11.63 7.91 -6.09
CA LEU A 25 -10.99 9.11 -6.63
C LEU A 25 -9.59 8.84 -7.18
N GLY A 26 -8.93 7.76 -6.73
CA GLY A 26 -7.58 7.43 -7.18
C GLY A 26 -7.51 6.70 -8.52
N ASP A 27 -6.40 6.91 -9.22
CA ASP A 27 -6.08 6.39 -10.54
C ASP A 27 -5.61 4.93 -10.52
N MET A 28 -5.27 4.40 -9.34
CA MET A 28 -4.78 3.02 -9.19
C MET A 28 -5.05 2.43 -7.81
N ASP A 29 -5.72 1.27 -7.75
CA ASP A 29 -5.84 0.47 -6.53
C ASP A 29 -4.70 -0.56 -6.48
N PHE A 30 -3.85 -0.45 -5.47
CA PHE A 30 -2.68 -1.29 -5.27
C PHE A 30 -2.71 -1.96 -3.90
N LYS A 31 -2.90 -3.28 -3.91
CA LYS A 31 -2.97 -4.12 -2.70
C LYS A 31 -1.78 -5.07 -2.66
N VAL A 32 -1.10 -5.11 -1.52
CA VAL A 32 0.06 -5.96 -1.28
C VAL A 32 -0.10 -6.69 0.03
N ALA A 33 0.05 -8.01 0.00
CA ALA A 33 0.10 -8.87 1.18
C ALA A 33 1.40 -9.68 1.20
N GLY A 34 1.84 -10.07 2.39
CA GLY A 34 3.10 -10.77 2.53
C GLY A 34 3.54 -10.99 3.96
N THR A 35 4.72 -11.59 4.09
CA THR A 35 5.42 -11.78 5.35
C THR A 35 6.53 -10.73 5.51
N ALA A 36 7.27 -10.77 6.61
CA ALA A 36 8.48 -9.98 6.77
C ALA A 36 9.53 -10.27 5.67
N ASN A 37 9.54 -11.51 5.15
CA ASN A 37 10.53 -11.98 4.19
C ASN A 37 10.16 -11.69 2.73
N GLY A 38 8.90 -11.37 2.43
CA GLY A 38 8.50 -11.17 1.04
C GLY A 38 7.01 -10.94 0.81
N ILE A 39 6.68 -10.58 -0.43
CA ILE A 39 5.31 -10.46 -0.92
C ILE A 39 4.79 -11.87 -1.23
N THR A 40 3.59 -12.19 -0.77
CA THR A 40 2.89 -13.45 -1.09
C THR A 40 1.73 -13.24 -2.06
N ALA A 41 1.13 -12.05 -2.05
CA ALA A 41 0.07 -11.69 -2.99
C ALA A 41 0.17 -10.20 -3.36
N LEU A 42 -0.17 -9.90 -4.61
CA LEU A 42 -0.23 -8.55 -5.15
C LEU A 42 -1.44 -8.46 -6.09
N GLN A 43 -2.26 -7.44 -5.89
CA GLN A 43 -3.34 -7.06 -6.80
C GLN A 43 -3.13 -5.60 -7.21
N MET A 44 -3.28 -5.34 -8.50
CA MET A 44 -3.12 -4.01 -9.08
C MET A 44 -4.23 -3.79 -10.09
N ASP A 45 -5.09 -2.80 -9.83
CA ASP A 45 -6.12 -2.32 -10.75
C ASP A 45 -5.72 -0.92 -11.24
N ILE A 46 -5.40 -0.82 -12.52
CA ILE A 46 -4.86 0.39 -13.14
C ILE A 46 -5.96 1.04 -13.98
N LYS A 47 -6.35 2.27 -13.64
CA LYS A 47 -7.40 3.02 -14.34
C LYS A 47 -6.85 4.00 -15.38
N ILE A 48 -5.52 4.18 -15.45
CA ILE A 48 -4.83 5.11 -16.36
C ILE A 48 -3.84 4.42 -17.30
N THR A 49 -3.61 4.99 -18.49
CA THR A 49 -2.62 4.49 -19.45
C THR A 49 -1.23 5.05 -19.14
N GLY A 50 -0.32 4.17 -18.74
CA GLY A 50 1.08 4.51 -18.48
C GLY A 50 1.45 4.33 -17.00
N LEU A 51 2.37 3.42 -16.74
CA LEU A 51 2.82 3.06 -15.41
C LEU A 51 4.31 3.42 -15.30
N ASP A 52 4.62 4.51 -14.60
CA ASP A 52 6.02 4.86 -14.34
C ASP A 52 6.66 3.81 -13.41
N ARG A 53 7.77 3.24 -13.86
CA ARG A 53 8.49 2.19 -13.13
C ARG A 53 9.10 2.72 -11.84
N ASP A 54 9.57 3.95 -11.82
CA ASP A 54 10.23 4.49 -10.63
C ASP A 54 9.21 4.85 -9.55
N LEU A 55 8.03 5.32 -9.96
CA LEU A 55 6.92 5.47 -9.04
C LEU A 55 6.42 4.13 -8.48
N MET A 56 6.31 3.09 -9.32
CA MET A 56 5.96 1.74 -8.83
C MET A 56 6.92 1.23 -7.76
N LYS A 57 8.24 1.47 -7.92
CA LYS A 57 9.23 1.09 -6.90
C LYS A 57 8.99 1.84 -5.60
N THR A 58 8.71 3.14 -5.69
CA THR A 58 8.40 3.98 -4.53
C THR A 58 7.15 3.47 -3.80
N ALA A 59 6.09 3.15 -4.56
CA ALA A 59 4.87 2.58 -4.01
C ALA A 59 5.15 1.24 -3.32
N LEU A 60 5.84 0.30 -3.98
CA LEU A 60 6.20 -1.00 -3.41
C LEU A 60 7.05 -0.87 -2.12
N GLN A 61 7.95 0.10 -2.07
CA GLN A 61 8.76 0.39 -0.89
C GLN A 61 7.88 0.88 0.27
N GLN A 62 6.97 1.82 0.01
CA GLN A 62 5.98 2.29 1.00
C GLN A 62 5.05 1.15 1.47
N ALA A 63 4.62 0.26 0.57
CA ALA A 63 3.85 -0.94 0.91
C ALA A 63 4.60 -1.84 1.89
N LYS A 64 5.90 -2.05 1.65
CA LYS A 64 6.76 -2.89 2.49
C LYS A 64 6.85 -2.31 3.90
N GLU A 65 7.08 -1.01 4.01
CA GLU A 65 7.17 -0.31 5.31
C GLU A 65 5.86 -0.40 6.09
N GLY A 66 4.73 -0.09 5.43
CA GLY A 66 3.40 -0.24 6.05
C GLY A 66 3.10 -1.69 6.47
N ARG A 67 3.45 -2.67 5.63
CA ARG A 67 3.26 -4.09 5.97
C ARG A 67 4.08 -4.51 7.19
N LEU A 68 5.35 -4.12 7.26
CA LEU A 68 6.21 -4.46 8.40
C LEU A 68 5.71 -3.81 9.69
N HIS A 69 5.20 -2.57 9.60
CA HIS A 69 4.58 -1.90 10.74
C HIS A 69 3.38 -2.69 11.27
N ILE A 70 2.43 -3.08 10.40
CA ILE A 70 1.23 -3.85 10.79
C ILE A 70 1.62 -5.21 11.39
N LEU A 71 2.54 -5.94 10.76
CA LEU A 71 3.02 -7.22 11.29
C LEU A 71 3.65 -7.07 12.68
N GLY A 72 4.40 -5.99 12.91
CA GLY A 72 4.98 -5.70 14.23
C GLY A 72 3.93 -5.43 15.30
N GLU A 73 2.85 -4.71 14.98
CA GLU A 73 1.74 -4.50 15.93
C GLU A 73 0.96 -5.80 16.20
N MET A 74 0.76 -6.64 15.17
CA MET A 74 0.15 -7.96 15.32
C MET A 74 0.97 -8.86 16.25
N ASP A 75 2.29 -8.91 16.07
CA ASP A 75 3.18 -9.73 16.89
C ASP A 75 3.15 -9.31 18.37
N LYS A 76 3.11 -8.00 18.67
CA LYS A 76 2.95 -7.50 20.04
C LYS A 76 1.66 -8.01 20.68
N ALA A 77 0.55 -7.99 19.94
CA ALA A 77 -0.73 -8.47 20.42
C ALA A 77 -0.70 -9.98 20.73
N PHE A 78 -0.11 -10.80 19.84
CA PHE A 78 -0.01 -12.25 20.05
C PHE A 78 0.85 -12.61 21.27
N HIS A 79 2.01 -11.98 21.43
CA HIS A 79 2.88 -12.25 22.59
C HIS A 79 2.22 -11.88 23.93
N SER A 80 1.33 -10.89 23.94
CA SER A 80 0.59 -10.49 25.14
C SER A 80 -0.49 -11.51 25.58
N HIS A 81 -0.99 -12.34 24.66
CA HIS A 81 -2.09 -13.27 24.93
C HIS A 81 -1.60 -14.68 25.30
N VAL A 82 -0.44 -15.09 24.80
CA VAL A 82 0.15 -16.42 25.09
C VAL A 82 0.84 -16.46 26.45
N MET A 83 1.16 -15.29 27.04
CA MET A 83 1.81 -15.16 28.35
C MET A 83 0.82 -14.93 29.52
N LYS A 84 -0.48 -15.16 29.31
CA LYS A 84 -1.51 -15.08 30.36
C LYS A 84 -2.01 -16.45 30.79
#